data_AF-A0A1G3HFU4-F1
#
_entry.id   AF-A0A1G3HFU4-F1
#
_cell.length_a   1.000
_cell.length_b   1.000
_cell.length_c   1.000
_cell.angle_alpha   90.00
_cell.angle_beta   90.00
_cell.angle_gamma   90.00
#
_symmetry.space_group_name_H-M   'P 1'
#
loop_
_entity.id
_entity.type
_entity.pdbx_description
1 polymer ?
#
loop_
_entity_poly.entity_id
_entity_poly.type
_entity_poly.pdbx_seq_one_letter_code
_entity_poly.pdbx_strand_id
1 'polypeptide(L)'
;MKRQRGASKFEFAIVVTILGILAAALLARLNAIEADAERTEVDLTVRNIRVGIQLAIGEHIMRGEEERILEVAQASPIDFLGHRPRGFNAGARSPQASGEWAYDPILRELAYLPRLRGAFGGAEELRWRYVARQDSSGRTIGASLVGLN
;
A
#
# COMPACT_ATOMS: atom_id res chain seq x y z
N MET A 1 30.84 4.48 56.38
CA MET A 1 29.38 4.36 56.14
C MET A 1 29.01 5.23 54.94
N LYS A 2 28.69 4.65 53.77
CA LYS A 2 28.30 5.40 52.56
C LYS A 2 26.89 5.96 52.75
N ARG A 3 26.77 7.28 52.88
CA ARG A 3 25.48 8.00 52.84
C ARG A 3 24.94 7.96 51.41
N GLN A 4 23.91 7.16 51.16
CA GLN A 4 23.03 7.37 50.00
C GLN A 4 22.33 8.72 50.22
N ARG A 5 22.78 9.76 49.52
CA ARG A 5 22.02 11.00 49.37
C ARG A 5 20.99 10.69 48.29
N GLY A 6 19.72 10.54 48.68
CA GLY A 6 18.63 10.41 47.73
C GLY A 6 18.68 11.55 46.71
N ALA A 7 18.34 11.24 45.45
CA ALA A 7 18.43 12.16 44.33
C ALA A 7 17.89 13.54 44.71
N SER A 8 18.68 14.59 44.50
CA SER A 8 18.21 15.96 44.69
C SER A 8 17.01 16.19 43.78
N LYS A 9 16.02 16.99 44.20
CA LYS A 9 14.87 17.38 43.35
C LYS A 9 15.34 17.91 41.98
N PHE A 10 16.51 18.55 41.95
CA PHE A 10 17.16 19.05 40.74
C PHE A 10 17.71 17.93 39.83
N GLU A 11 18.35 16.92 40.41
CA GLU A 11 18.86 15.75 39.68
C GLU A 11 17.71 14.96 39.06
N PHE A 12 16.62 14.79 39.81
CA PHE A 12 15.39 14.20 39.29
C PHE A 12 14.80 15.01 38.13
N ALA A 13 14.74 16.35 38.25
CA ALA A 13 14.26 17.21 37.19
C ALA A 13 15.09 17.08 35.90
N ILE A 14 16.42 17.05 36.01
CA ILE A 14 17.32 16.85 34.87
C ILE A 14 17.06 15.49 34.21
N VAL A 15 16.97 14.41 35.00
CA VAL A 15 16.72 13.06 34.47
C VAL A 15 15.37 13.01 33.74
N VAL A 16 14.32 13.61 34.30
CA VAL A 16 13.00 13.69 33.65
C VAL A 16 13.07 14.50 32.35
N THR A 17 13.80 15.62 32.31
CA THR A 17 13.98 16.41 31.08
C THR A 17 14.71 15.60 30.00
N ILE A 18 15.82 14.94 30.34
CA ILE A 18 16.57 14.11 29.40
C ILE A 18 15.68 12.97 28.88
N LEU A 19 14.96 12.29 29.78
CA LEU A 19 14.05 11.21 29.40
C LEU A 19 12.93 11.71 28.47
N GLY A 20 12.38 12.90 28.74
CA GLY A 20 11.37 13.52 27.88
C GLY A 20 11.91 13.81 26.47
N ILE A 21 13.12 14.34 26.35
CA ILE A 21 13.77 14.60 25.06
C ILE A 21 14.00 13.29 24.29
N LEU A 22 14.52 12.25 24.97
CA LEU A 22 14.76 10.95 24.35
C LEU A 22 13.45 10.28 23.92
N ALA A 23 12.40 10.35 24.73
CA ALA A 23 11.09 9.81 24.40
C ALA A 23 10.48 10.53 23.19
N ALA A 24 10.56 11.86 23.14
CA ALA A 24 10.08 12.64 21.99
C ALA A 24 10.86 12.30 20.70
N ALA A 25 12.19 12.18 20.79
CA ALA A 25 13.03 11.77 19.67
C ALA A 25 12.70 10.37 19.17
N LEU A 26 12.48 9.41 20.08
CA LEU A 26 12.08 8.05 19.75
C LEU A 26 10.72 8.02 19.05
N LEU A 27 9.72 8.75 19.58
CA LEU A 27 8.39 8.82 19.00
C LEU A 27 8.43 9.40 17.57
N ALA A 28 9.23 10.45 17.35
CA ALA A 28 9.43 11.03 16.02
C ALA A 28 10.04 10.02 15.04
N ARG A 29 11.00 9.20 15.50
CA ARG A 29 11.62 8.14 14.68
C ARG A 29 10.66 7.00 14.37
N LEU A 30 9.86 6.56 15.35
CA LEU A 30 8.87 5.50 15.14
C LEU A 30 7.82 5.92 14.10
N ASN A 31 7.30 7.14 14.18
CA ASN A 31 6.34 7.66 13.19
C ASN A 31 6.93 7.70 11.77
N ALA A 32 8.20 8.08 11.63
CA ALA A 32 8.87 8.10 10.33
C ALA A 32 9.05 6.67 9.77
N ILE A 33 9.48 5.72 10.61
CA ILE A 33 9.64 4.32 10.21
C ILE A 33 8.30 3.71 9.82
N GLU A 34 7.22 3.99 10.56
CA GLU A 34 5.89 3.47 10.23
C GLU A 34 5.36 4.04 8.92
N ALA A 35 5.59 5.34 8.67
CA ALA A 35 5.23 5.99 7.42
C ALA A 35 5.97 5.38 6.21
N ASP A 36 7.28 5.16 6.33
CA ASP A 36 8.07 4.53 5.28
C ASP A 36 7.70 3.06 5.06
N ALA A 37 7.38 2.34 6.14
CA ALA A 37 6.92 0.96 6.08
C ALA A 37 5.58 0.86 5.34
N GLU A 38 4.62 1.72 5.66
CA GLU A 38 3.32 1.75 4.97
C GLU A 38 3.47 2.11 3.48
N ARG A 39 4.26 3.14 3.17
CA ARG A 39 4.54 3.51 1.76
C ARG A 39 5.16 2.35 0.99
N THR A 40 6.10 1.65 1.60
CA THR A 40 6.76 0.49 1.01
C THR A 40 5.78 -0.68 0.81
N GLU A 41 4.92 -0.96 1.79
CA GLU A 41 3.88 -1.99 1.69
C GLU A 41 2.93 -1.72 0.51
N VAL A 42 2.48 -0.47 0.37
CA VAL A 42 1.60 -0.04 -0.74
C VAL A 42 2.30 -0.16 -2.09
N ASP A 43 3.53 0.36 -2.20
CA ASP A 43 4.30 0.31 -3.45
C ASP A 43 4.60 -1.13 -3.88
N LEU A 44 5.02 -1.99 -2.94
CA LEU A 44 5.24 -3.41 -3.20
C LEU A 44 3.96 -4.12 -3.63
N THR A 45 2.82 -3.81 -3.00
CA THR A 45 1.52 -4.40 -3.39
C THR A 45 1.17 -4.05 -4.83
N VAL A 46 1.24 -2.76 -5.20
CA VAL A 46 0.94 -2.28 -6.56
C VAL A 46 1.94 -2.86 -7.58
N ARG A 47 3.22 -2.95 -7.23
CA ARG A 47 4.24 -3.57 -8.09
C ARG A 47 3.98 -5.05 -8.31
N ASN A 48 3.65 -5.79 -7.25
CA ASN A 48 3.36 -7.22 -7.33
C ASN A 48 2.11 -7.49 -8.17
N ILE A 49 1.06 -6.66 -8.05
CA ILE A 49 -0.11 -6.72 -8.94
C ILE A 49 0.33 -6.53 -10.40
N ARG A 50 1.13 -5.49 -10.68
CA ARG A 50 1.58 -5.18 -12.03
C ARG A 50 2.41 -6.33 -12.62
N VAL A 51 3.32 -6.90 -11.84
CA VAL A 51 4.13 -8.07 -12.24
C VAL A 51 3.23 -9.29 -12.48
N GLY A 52 2.29 -9.58 -11.58
CA GLY A 52 1.34 -10.68 -11.73
C GLY A 52 0.51 -10.58 -13.01
N ILE A 53 0.01 -9.37 -13.33
CA ILE A 53 -0.69 -9.11 -14.60
C ILE A 53 0.21 -9.40 -15.79
N GLN A 54 1.46 -8.91 -15.78
CA GLN A 54 2.40 -9.16 -16.89
C GLN A 54 2.74 -10.65 -17.04
N LEU A 55 2.88 -11.38 -15.94
CA LEU A 55 3.13 -12.81 -15.96
C LEU A 55 1.94 -13.57 -16.55
N ALA A 56 0.71 -13.25 -16.12
CA ALA A 56 -0.51 -13.86 -16.66
C ALA A 56 -0.67 -13.61 -18.17
N ILE A 57 -0.38 -12.39 -18.64
CA ILE A 57 -0.36 -12.06 -20.07
C ILE A 57 0.73 -12.89 -20.79
N GLY A 58 1.94 -12.93 -20.24
CA GLY A 58 3.06 -13.68 -20.79
C GLY A 58 2.76 -15.17 -20.92
N GLU A 59 2.09 -15.77 -19.94
CA GLU A 59 1.67 -17.17 -19.99
C GLU A 59 0.70 -17.45 -21.15
N HIS A 60 -0.29 -16.58 -21.38
CA HIS A 60 -1.19 -16.73 -22.52
C HIS A 60 -0.45 -16.58 -23.85
N ILE A 61 0.46 -15.62 -23.97
CA ILE A 61 1.29 -15.45 -25.18
C ILE A 61 2.13 -16.71 -25.44
N MET A 62 2.80 -17.25 -24.42
CA MET A 62 3.63 -18.45 -24.55
C MET A 62 2.82 -19.70 -24.96
N ARG A 63 1.55 -19.77 -24.58
CA ARG A 63 0.63 -20.85 -24.97
C ARG A 63 -0.05 -20.62 -26.33
N GLY A 64 0.20 -19.48 -26.98
CA GLY A 64 -0.49 -19.10 -28.23
C GLY A 64 -1.95 -18.72 -28.02
N GLU A 65 -2.35 -18.40 -26.78
CA GLU A 65 -3.72 -18.09 -26.37
C GLU A 65 -3.95 -16.57 -26.28
N GLU A 66 -3.45 -15.79 -27.24
CA GLU A 66 -3.53 -14.32 -27.20
C GLU A 66 -4.96 -13.79 -27.07
N GLU A 67 -5.95 -14.51 -27.63
CA GLU A 67 -7.37 -14.14 -27.51
C GLU A 67 -7.86 -14.15 -26.05
N ARG A 68 -7.24 -14.96 -25.19
CA ARG A 68 -7.57 -15.07 -23.76
C ARG A 68 -6.93 -13.97 -22.91
N ILE A 69 -6.08 -13.12 -23.47
CA ILE A 69 -5.58 -11.91 -22.79
C ILE A 69 -6.75 -10.98 -22.39
N LEU A 70 -7.88 -11.05 -23.10
CA LEU A 70 -9.11 -10.37 -22.70
C LEU A 70 -9.61 -10.84 -21.32
N GLU A 71 -9.48 -12.12 -20.98
CA GLU A 71 -9.86 -12.67 -19.66
C GLU A 71 -9.04 -12.01 -18.55
N VAL A 72 -7.72 -11.86 -18.77
CA VAL A 72 -6.82 -11.15 -17.84
C VAL A 72 -7.28 -9.71 -17.65
N ALA A 73 -7.65 -9.05 -18.76
CA ALA A 73 -8.13 -7.68 -18.75
C ALA A 73 -9.54 -7.53 -18.16
N GLN A 74 -10.30 -8.60 -17.93
CA GLN A 74 -11.64 -8.56 -17.31
C GLN A 74 -11.62 -8.98 -15.83
N ALA A 75 -10.64 -9.79 -15.42
CA ALA A 75 -10.48 -10.24 -14.05
C ALA A 75 -10.15 -9.10 -13.08
N SER A 76 -10.28 -9.37 -11.77
CA SER A 76 -9.84 -8.42 -10.76
C SER A 76 -8.31 -8.36 -10.75
N PRO A 77 -7.69 -7.16 -10.64
CA PRO A 77 -6.24 -7.05 -10.53
C PRO A 77 -5.67 -7.76 -9.28
N ILE A 78 -6.51 -8.00 -8.27
CA ILE A 78 -6.15 -8.72 -7.04
C ILE A 78 -5.98 -10.22 -7.29
N ASP A 79 -6.62 -10.78 -8.31
CA ASP A 79 -6.55 -12.21 -8.63
C ASP A 79 -5.16 -12.62 -9.12
N PHE A 80 -4.35 -11.64 -9.55
CA PHE A 80 -2.96 -11.84 -9.99
C PHE A 80 -1.93 -11.75 -8.85
N LEU A 81 -2.38 -11.57 -7.62
CA LEU A 81 -1.53 -11.72 -6.45
C LEU A 81 -1.60 -13.15 -5.92
N GLY A 82 -0.45 -13.72 -5.57
CA GLY A 82 -0.39 -15.04 -4.93
C GLY A 82 -1.05 -15.09 -3.54
N HIS A 83 -1.27 -13.93 -2.92
CA HIS A 83 -2.02 -13.78 -1.68
C HIS A 83 -2.76 -12.44 -1.67
N ARG A 84 -3.93 -12.38 -1.02
CA ARG A 84 -4.67 -11.12 -0.88
C ARG A 84 -3.83 -10.09 -0.09
N PRO A 85 -3.86 -8.81 -0.46
CA PRO A 85 -3.27 -7.76 0.35
C PRO A 85 -3.87 -7.75 1.75
N ARG A 86 -3.06 -7.39 2.75
CA ARG A 86 -3.56 -7.18 4.10
C ARG A 86 -4.62 -6.07 4.08
N GLY A 87 -5.73 -6.29 4.77
CA GLY A 87 -6.83 -5.33 4.79
C GLY A 87 -7.64 -5.28 3.50
N PHE A 88 -7.53 -6.26 2.59
CA PHE A 88 -8.41 -6.31 1.42
C PHE A 88 -9.85 -6.68 1.77
N ASN A 89 -10.78 -5.80 1.45
CA ASN A 89 -12.21 -5.98 1.63
C ASN A 89 -12.88 -6.32 0.30
N ALA A 90 -13.11 -7.61 0.08
CA ALA A 90 -13.75 -8.11 -1.13
C ALA A 90 -15.24 -7.74 -1.26
N GLY A 91 -15.89 -7.32 -0.16
CA GLY A 91 -17.31 -6.96 -0.14
C GLY A 91 -17.57 -5.48 -0.35
N ALA A 92 -16.52 -4.64 -0.36
CA ALA A 92 -16.62 -3.20 -0.50
C ALA A 92 -16.09 -2.73 -1.86
N ARG A 93 -16.75 -1.72 -2.43
CA ARG A 93 -16.29 -1.02 -3.64
C ARG A 93 -15.32 0.12 -3.34
N SER A 94 -15.27 0.57 -2.09
CA SER A 94 -14.35 1.59 -1.58
C SER A 94 -13.87 1.17 -0.20
N PRO A 95 -12.63 1.53 0.20
CA PRO A 95 -12.17 1.27 1.54
C PRO A 95 -12.99 2.10 2.54
N GLN A 96 -13.28 1.51 3.70
CA GLN A 96 -14.10 2.08 4.77
C GLN A 96 -13.28 2.36 6.03
N ALA A 97 -12.15 1.66 6.19
CA ALA A 97 -11.24 1.83 7.32
C ALA A 97 -9.80 2.10 6.86
N SER A 98 -9.01 2.74 7.73
CA SER A 98 -7.60 3.00 7.45
C SER A 98 -6.81 1.70 7.33
N GLY A 99 -5.92 1.62 6.35
CA GLY A 99 -5.17 0.42 6.00
C GLY A 99 -5.96 -0.60 5.18
N GLU A 100 -7.13 -0.23 4.68
CA GLU A 100 -8.00 -1.12 3.92
C GLU A 100 -7.81 -0.92 2.41
N TRP A 101 -7.90 -2.03 1.67
CA TRP A 101 -7.94 -2.06 0.21
C TRP A 101 -9.32 -2.46 -0.26
N ALA A 102 -9.80 -1.88 -1.35
CA ALA A 102 -11.04 -2.29 -2.01
C ALA A 102 -10.89 -2.19 -3.52
N TYR A 103 -11.63 -3.02 -4.25
CA TYR A 103 -11.69 -2.96 -5.71
C TYR A 103 -13.12 -2.74 -6.17
N ASP A 104 -13.35 -1.66 -6.93
CA ASP A 104 -14.62 -1.41 -7.60
C ASP A 104 -14.60 -2.05 -9.01
N PRO A 105 -15.37 -3.12 -9.27
CA PRO A 105 -15.41 -3.75 -10.57
C PRO A 105 -16.16 -2.92 -11.63
N ILE A 106 -17.01 -1.96 -11.22
CA ILE A 106 -17.76 -1.07 -12.13
C ILE A 106 -16.83 0.02 -12.66
N LEU A 107 -16.14 0.71 -11.75
CA LEU A 107 -15.18 1.76 -12.11
C LEU A 107 -13.83 1.21 -12.57
N ARG A 108 -13.58 -0.08 -12.30
CA ARG A 108 -12.28 -0.75 -12.47
C ARG A 108 -11.18 -0.04 -11.71
N GLU A 109 -11.46 0.33 -10.47
CA GLU A 109 -10.54 1.08 -9.62
C GLU A 109 -10.15 0.27 -8.38
N LEU A 110 -8.85 0.14 -8.16
CA LEU A 110 -8.27 -0.32 -6.92
C LEU A 110 -8.04 0.91 -6.04
N ALA A 111 -8.49 0.84 -4.79
CA ALA A 111 -8.39 1.91 -3.83
C ALA A 111 -7.73 1.44 -2.54
N TYR A 112 -6.96 2.34 -1.91
CA TYR A 112 -6.37 2.15 -0.59
C TYR A 112 -6.59 3.39 0.27
N LEU A 113 -7.04 3.19 1.52
CA LEU A 113 -7.17 4.27 2.50
C LEU A 113 -5.95 4.28 3.44
N PRO A 114 -5.07 5.28 3.41
CA PRO A 114 -3.88 5.30 4.26
C PRO A 114 -4.17 5.29 5.77
N ARG A 115 -3.31 4.61 6.53
CA ARG A 115 -3.20 4.68 7.99
C ARG A 115 -2.52 5.98 8.40
N LEU A 116 -1.40 6.31 7.77
CA LEU A 116 -0.65 7.53 8.00
C LEU A 116 -0.77 8.43 6.76
N ARG A 117 -1.77 9.31 6.74
CA ARG A 117 -1.98 10.26 5.62
C ARG A 117 -0.73 11.10 5.31
N GLY A 118 0.04 11.46 6.34
CA GLY A 118 1.31 12.18 6.19
C GLY A 118 2.34 11.44 5.34
N ALA A 119 2.29 10.10 5.30
CA ALA A 119 3.15 9.29 4.43
C ALA A 119 2.82 9.46 2.93
N PHE A 120 1.65 10.00 2.60
CA PHE A 120 1.18 10.15 1.22
C PHE A 120 0.80 11.60 0.90
N GLY A 121 1.53 12.57 1.46
CA GLY A 121 1.30 13.98 1.16
C GLY A 121 -0.08 14.50 1.60
N GLY A 122 -0.74 13.82 2.54
CA GLY A 122 -2.09 14.16 2.99
C GLY A 122 -3.22 13.57 2.14
N ALA A 123 -2.90 12.69 1.17
CA ALA A 123 -3.92 12.01 0.39
C ALA A 123 -4.90 11.24 1.29
N GLU A 124 -6.19 11.48 1.11
CA GLU A 124 -7.22 10.75 1.85
C GLU A 124 -7.36 9.32 1.34
N GLU A 125 -7.15 9.11 0.05
CA GLU A 125 -7.28 7.82 -0.61
C GLU A 125 -6.32 7.77 -1.81
N LEU A 126 -5.71 6.61 -2.02
CA LEU A 126 -4.90 6.32 -3.19
C LEU A 126 -5.71 5.46 -4.15
N ARG A 127 -5.73 5.84 -5.43
CA ARG A 127 -6.54 5.15 -6.43
C ARG A 127 -5.70 4.77 -7.64
N TRP A 128 -6.01 3.60 -8.19
CA TRP A 128 -5.44 3.13 -9.43
C TRP A 128 -6.52 2.54 -10.32
N ARG A 129 -6.55 2.96 -11.58
CA ARG A 129 -7.45 2.41 -12.58
C ARG A 129 -6.82 1.22 -13.29
N TYR A 130 -7.56 0.12 -13.37
CA TYR A 130 -7.17 -1.06 -14.11
C TYR A 130 -7.69 -0.97 -15.54
N VAL A 131 -6.80 -0.72 -16.51
CA VAL A 131 -7.14 -0.45 -17.91
C VAL A 131 -6.70 -1.59 -18.82
N ALA A 132 -7.57 -1.97 -19.75
CA ALA A 132 -7.19 -2.82 -20.88
C ALA A 132 -6.37 -2.00 -21.89
N ARG A 133 -5.35 -2.61 -22.47
CA ARG A 133 -4.59 -2.05 -23.60
C ARG A 133 -5.06 -2.73 -24.88
N GLN A 134 -5.45 -1.92 -25.86
CA GLN A 134 -5.89 -2.39 -27.16
C GLN A 134 -4.91 -1.98 -28.25
N ASP A 135 -4.83 -2.78 -29.32
CA ASP A 135 -4.12 -2.41 -30.54
C ASP A 135 -5.00 -1.53 -31.46
N SER A 136 -4.47 -1.14 -32.62
CA SER A 136 -5.19 -0.33 -33.61
C SER A 136 -6.42 -1.01 -34.22
N SER A 137 -6.56 -2.33 -34.06
CA SER A 137 -7.72 -3.11 -34.49
C SER A 137 -8.79 -3.27 -33.40
N GLY A 138 -8.54 -2.76 -32.19
CA GLY A 138 -9.43 -2.89 -31.03
C GLY A 138 -9.25 -4.20 -30.25
N ARG A 139 -8.30 -5.06 -30.65
CA ARG A 139 -8.01 -6.31 -29.94
C ARG A 139 -7.27 -6.00 -28.64
N THR A 140 -7.66 -6.66 -27.55
CA THR A 140 -6.98 -6.50 -26.26
C THR A 140 -5.64 -7.23 -26.29
N ILE A 141 -4.56 -6.47 -26.14
CA ILE A 141 -3.17 -6.95 -26.17
C ILE A 141 -2.52 -6.93 -24.77
N GLY A 142 -3.24 -6.46 -23.75
CA GLY A 142 -2.78 -6.51 -22.37
C GLY A 142 -3.65 -5.73 -21.41
N ALA A 143 -3.16 -5.56 -20.20
CA ALA A 143 -3.79 -4.76 -19.16
C ALA A 143 -2.74 -4.12 -18.25
N SER A 144 -3.09 -3.00 -17.61
CA SER A 144 -2.18 -2.30 -16.70
C SER A 144 -2.91 -1.53 -15.61
N LEU A 145 -2.25 -1.35 -14.47
CA LEU A 145 -2.74 -0.57 -13.35
C LEU A 145 -2.13 0.85 -13.41
N VAL A 146 -2.94 1.89 -13.50
CA VAL A 146 -2.50 3.30 -13.69
C VAL A 146 -2.93 4.13 -12.49
N GLY A 147 -2.00 4.86 -11.88
CA GLY A 147 -2.30 5.73 -10.74
C GLY A 147 -3.19 6.90 -11.14
N LEU A 148 -4.17 7.21 -10.30
CA LEU A 148 -4.98 8.42 -10.39
C LEU A 148 -4.36 9.41 -9.40
N ASN A 149 -3.74 10.47 -9.93
CA ASN A 149 -3.18 11.57 -9.13
C ASN A 149 -4.29 12.51 -8.64
#